data_AF-A0A384L0Q6-F1
#
_entry.id   AF-A0A384L0Q6-F1
#
_cell.length_a   1.000
_cell.length_b   1.000
_cell.length_c   1.000
_cell.angle_alpha   90.00
_cell.angle_beta   90.00
_cell.angle_gamma   90.00
#
_symmetry.space_group_name_H-M   'P 1'
#
loop_
_entity.id
_entity.type
_entity.pdbx_description
1 polymer ?
#
loop_
_entity_poly.entity_id
_entity_poly.type
_entity_poly.pdbx_seq_one_letter_code
_entity_poly.pdbx_strand_id
1 'polypeptide(L)'
;MSLDISSSSSTAREIDAAKQTDYVAFLHRAPFALDALKIGFLPGFREDCSFQQSQFQGLEIPVGMLDNDFRNPDLTRYVDRFFEHEPRVGVIGDAYDPDDVDDYVAAAREIQASYPDAELVIVPKCREVIEMIPDDIVLGYSRGYADRLAHEFSEPTDWRGRRVHILGGSPPKQLDVIQQLTRPTLTDDPPADIVGVDWNGLHRGAQFGEFWTAAGWDDSGRDADHVTVRKTVRHSLGRLREFWQGHGVWPDSTPQDVGLDVGYEGPSSSDLDGAACTGCGTNVWRTPRGPFVAEYDTGDVCGYCSYDCYFSHRHRNNLEEIAGEKSVYFPPA
;
A
#
# COMPACT_ATOMS: atom_id res chain seq x y z
N MET A 1 12.28 -51.61 14.27
CA MET A 1 12.39 -50.20 14.69
C MET A 1 12.16 -49.36 13.45
N SER A 2 11.05 -48.64 13.42
CA SER A 2 10.69 -47.78 12.29
C SER A 2 11.55 -46.53 12.38
N LEU A 3 12.29 -46.21 11.32
CA LEU A 3 12.97 -44.92 11.19
C LEU A 3 11.88 -43.89 10.87
N ASP A 4 11.64 -43.00 11.83
CA ASP A 4 10.62 -41.95 11.72
C ASP A 4 10.93 -41.00 10.56
N ILE A 5 10.07 -41.02 9.55
CA ILE A 5 10.00 -40.08 8.41
C ILE A 5 9.33 -38.77 8.90
N SER A 6 9.60 -38.33 10.13
CA SER A 6 8.89 -37.22 10.79
C SER A 6 9.65 -35.89 10.75
N SER A 7 10.97 -35.88 10.51
CA SER A 7 11.75 -34.63 10.58
C SER A 7 11.55 -33.74 9.36
N SER A 8 11.46 -34.29 8.14
CA SER A 8 11.26 -33.50 6.92
C SER A 8 9.90 -32.80 6.86
N SER A 9 8.87 -33.39 7.47
CA SER A 9 7.54 -32.79 7.60
C SER A 9 7.50 -31.64 8.61
N SER A 10 8.36 -31.62 9.62
CA SER A 10 8.42 -30.55 10.62
C SER A 10 9.10 -29.32 10.01
N THR A 11 10.29 -29.52 9.43
CA THR A 11 11.06 -28.43 8.80
C THR A 11 10.32 -27.78 7.64
N ALA A 12 9.59 -28.55 6.83
CA ALA A 12 8.78 -27.98 5.74
C ALA A 12 7.67 -27.06 6.29
N ARG A 13 6.98 -27.46 7.36
CA ARG A 13 5.94 -26.65 8.00
C ARG A 13 6.50 -25.40 8.67
N GLU A 14 7.65 -25.51 9.32
CA GLU A 14 8.35 -24.38 9.94
C GLU A 14 8.75 -23.35 8.87
N ILE A 15 9.22 -23.81 7.71
CA ILE A 15 9.58 -22.94 6.59
C ILE A 15 8.35 -22.30 5.96
N ASP A 16 7.27 -23.04 5.78
CA ASP A 16 6.02 -22.49 5.22
C ASP A 16 5.42 -21.44 6.16
N ALA A 17 5.42 -21.70 7.47
CA ALA A 17 5.00 -20.73 8.48
C ALA A 17 5.89 -19.48 8.46
N ALA A 18 7.22 -19.64 8.42
CA ALA A 18 8.17 -18.52 8.45
C ALA A 18 8.13 -17.63 7.18
N LYS A 19 7.55 -18.12 6.07
CA LYS A 19 7.35 -17.31 4.85
C LYS A 19 6.02 -16.58 4.81
N GLN A 20 5.04 -17.07 5.55
CA GLN A 20 3.70 -16.51 5.55
C GLN A 20 3.68 -15.25 6.40
N THR A 21 3.43 -14.11 5.75
CA THR A 21 3.47 -12.80 6.40
C THR A 21 2.23 -12.55 7.27
N ASP A 22 2.39 -11.68 8.27
CA ASP A 22 1.29 -11.14 9.07
C ASP A 22 0.54 -10.02 8.34
N TYR A 23 1.21 -9.36 7.40
CA TYR A 23 0.65 -8.29 6.55
C TYR A 23 1.46 -8.05 5.27
N VAL A 24 0.78 -7.52 4.26
CA VAL A 24 1.39 -6.95 3.05
C VAL A 24 0.94 -5.50 2.96
N ALA A 25 1.88 -4.57 3.04
CA ALA A 25 1.58 -3.15 3.12
C ALA A 25 1.62 -2.44 1.76
N PHE A 26 0.79 -1.41 1.62
CA PHE A 26 0.81 -0.50 0.48
C PHE A 26 0.62 0.93 0.98
N LEU A 27 1.69 1.72 0.88
CA LEU A 27 1.77 3.06 1.44
C LEU A 27 1.54 4.09 0.33
N HIS A 28 0.36 4.71 0.32
CA HIS A 28 -0.01 5.65 -0.73
C HIS A 28 -1.12 6.59 -0.29
N ARG A 29 -1.42 7.61 -1.09
CA ARG A 29 -2.55 8.52 -0.88
C ARG A 29 -3.88 7.93 -1.33
N ALA A 30 -4.98 8.54 -0.91
CA ALA A 30 -6.29 8.29 -1.48
C ALA A 30 -6.31 8.66 -2.99
N PRO A 31 -7.08 7.92 -3.81
CA PRO A 31 -7.90 6.76 -3.46
C PRO A 31 -7.17 5.41 -3.53
N PHE A 32 -5.85 5.38 -3.79
CA PHE A 32 -5.11 4.13 -3.99
C PHE A 32 -4.99 3.31 -2.70
N ALA A 33 -4.77 3.97 -1.55
CA ALA A 33 -4.77 3.30 -0.25
C ALA A 33 -6.13 2.64 0.08
N LEU A 34 -7.24 3.28 -0.29
CA LEU A 34 -8.57 2.69 -0.13
C LEU A 34 -8.75 1.45 -1.01
N ASP A 35 -8.32 1.52 -2.28
CA ASP A 35 -8.40 0.37 -3.19
C ASP A 35 -7.50 -0.79 -2.69
N ALA A 36 -6.33 -0.49 -2.12
CA ALA A 36 -5.45 -1.49 -1.52
C ALA A 36 -6.05 -2.13 -0.26
N LEU A 37 -6.60 -1.32 0.65
CA LEU A 37 -7.34 -1.80 1.82
C LEU A 37 -8.48 -2.74 1.41
N LYS A 38 -9.26 -2.39 0.38
CA LYS A 38 -10.33 -3.23 -0.18
C LYS A 38 -9.87 -4.57 -0.72
N ILE A 39 -8.59 -4.69 -1.09
CA ILE A 39 -8.01 -5.94 -1.60
C ILE A 39 -7.38 -6.75 -0.45
N GLY A 40 -7.26 -6.16 0.75
CA GLY A 40 -6.71 -6.81 1.95
C GLY A 40 -5.27 -6.40 2.28
N PHE A 41 -4.72 -5.39 1.60
CA PHE A 41 -3.43 -4.80 1.98
C PHE A 41 -3.57 -3.98 3.27
N LEU A 42 -2.47 -3.84 4.00
CA LEU A 42 -2.34 -2.89 5.10
C LEU A 42 -2.04 -1.49 4.53
N PRO A 43 -2.99 -0.53 4.56
CA PRO A 43 -2.74 0.81 4.04
C PRO A 43 -1.82 1.59 4.98
N GLY A 44 -1.10 2.56 4.42
CA GLY A 44 -0.24 3.42 5.24
C GLY A 44 0.30 4.62 4.46
N PHE A 45 1.18 5.36 5.11
CA PHE A 45 1.96 6.43 4.47
C PHE A 45 3.25 6.66 5.25
N ARG A 46 4.12 7.49 4.68
CA ARG A 46 5.32 8.00 5.33
C ARG A 46 4.97 9.14 6.29
N GLU A 47 5.61 9.24 7.44
CA GLU A 47 5.27 10.14 8.55
C GLU A 47 5.21 11.64 8.17
N ASP A 48 5.97 12.06 7.17
CA ASP A 48 5.95 13.42 6.60
C ASP A 48 4.80 13.67 5.60
N CYS A 49 3.96 12.67 5.37
CA CYS A 49 2.85 12.68 4.42
C CYS A 49 1.49 12.44 5.12
N SER A 50 0.43 12.34 4.31
CA SER A 50 -0.90 11.89 4.71
C SER A 50 -1.60 11.22 3.53
N PHE A 51 -2.80 10.69 3.75
CA PHE A 51 -3.63 10.17 2.67
C PHE A 51 -4.11 11.23 1.65
N GLN A 52 -3.86 12.53 1.87
CA GLN A 52 -4.32 13.62 0.98
C GLN A 52 -5.82 13.47 0.66
N GLN A 53 -6.64 13.32 1.71
CA GLN A 53 -8.05 12.94 1.62
C GLN A 53 -9.02 14.07 2.01
N SER A 54 -8.54 15.32 2.13
CA SER A 54 -9.37 16.48 2.53
C SER A 54 -10.55 16.75 1.60
N GLN A 55 -10.47 16.30 0.35
CA GLN A 55 -11.52 16.36 -0.66
C GLN A 55 -12.60 15.28 -0.49
N PHE A 56 -12.36 14.24 0.31
CA PHE A 56 -13.32 13.15 0.55
C PHE A 56 -13.95 13.32 1.93
N GLN A 57 -15.09 14.00 2.00
CA GLN A 57 -15.80 14.20 3.27
C GLN A 57 -16.25 12.86 3.86
N GLY A 58 -15.92 12.63 5.14
CA GLY A 58 -16.30 11.42 5.86
C GLY A 58 -15.56 10.14 5.44
N LEU A 59 -14.55 10.24 4.57
CA LEU A 59 -13.69 9.10 4.25
C LEU A 59 -12.68 8.88 5.38
N GLU A 60 -12.82 7.74 6.05
CA GLU A 60 -11.86 7.26 7.03
C GLU A 60 -11.13 6.03 6.46
N ILE A 61 -9.81 6.13 6.39
CA ILE A 61 -8.92 5.02 6.06
C ILE A 61 -8.03 4.84 7.30
N PRO A 62 -8.00 3.65 7.93
CA PRO A 62 -7.09 3.40 9.03
C PRO A 62 -5.64 3.52 8.57
N VAL A 63 -4.77 4.06 9.41
CA VAL A 63 -3.32 4.04 9.17
C VAL A 63 -2.81 2.73 9.73
N GLY A 64 -2.57 1.76 8.86
CA GLY A 64 -2.09 0.44 9.27
C GLY A 64 -0.57 0.38 9.45
N MET A 65 0.16 1.08 8.59
CA MET A 65 1.62 1.18 8.63
C MET A 65 2.09 2.63 8.50
N LEU A 66 3.07 3.02 9.33
CA LEU A 66 3.73 4.32 9.28
C LEU A 66 5.23 4.12 9.02
N ASP A 67 5.70 4.66 7.90
CA ASP A 67 7.10 4.58 7.46
C ASP A 67 7.85 5.88 7.81
N ASN A 68 9.16 5.83 8.02
CA ASN A 68 9.98 7.01 8.29
C ASN A 68 10.51 7.68 7.01
N ASP A 69 10.81 8.98 7.07
CA ASP A 69 11.49 9.70 6.02
C ASP A 69 12.99 9.57 6.19
N PHE A 70 13.53 8.45 5.71
CA PHE A 70 14.96 8.16 5.80
C PHE A 70 15.86 9.24 5.16
N ARG A 71 15.32 10.08 4.27
CA ARG A 71 16.08 11.18 3.65
C ARG A 71 16.20 12.40 4.56
N ASN A 72 15.28 12.57 5.49
CA ASN A 72 15.25 13.64 6.47
C ASN A 72 14.72 13.09 7.79
N PRO A 73 15.50 12.19 8.44
CA PRO A 73 15.06 11.46 9.60
C PRO A 73 14.85 12.44 10.77
N ASP A 74 13.70 12.29 11.43
CA ASP A 74 13.33 13.07 12.61
C ASP A 74 12.55 12.15 13.55
N LEU A 75 13.26 11.59 14.52
CA LEU A 75 12.70 10.60 15.45
C LEU A 75 11.59 11.19 16.33
N THR A 76 11.72 12.46 16.73
CA THR A 76 10.68 13.14 17.53
C THR A 76 9.40 13.28 16.72
N ARG A 77 9.52 13.79 15.48
CA ARG A 77 8.39 13.86 14.55
C ARG A 77 7.78 12.48 14.32
N TYR A 78 8.60 11.45 14.13
CA TYR A 78 8.10 10.11 13.91
C TYR A 78 7.26 9.61 15.09
N VAL A 79 7.78 9.72 16.31
CA VAL A 79 7.08 9.29 17.54
C VAL A 79 5.76 10.07 17.71
N ASP A 80 5.78 11.40 17.53
CA ASP A 80 4.56 12.23 17.59
C ASP A 80 3.50 11.74 16.58
N ARG A 81 3.92 11.44 15.34
CA ARG A 81 3.03 10.94 14.29
C ARG A 81 2.53 9.52 14.58
N PHE A 82 3.34 8.68 15.21
CA PHE A 82 2.91 7.36 15.66
C PHE A 82 1.78 7.50 16.68
N PHE A 83 1.94 8.36 17.69
CA PHE A 83 0.90 8.59 18.69
C PHE A 83 -0.35 9.27 18.13
N GLU A 84 -0.23 10.07 17.06
CA GLU A 84 -1.38 10.69 16.40
C GLU A 84 -2.22 9.68 15.60
N HIS A 85 -1.59 8.73 14.91
CA HIS A 85 -2.24 7.83 13.96
C HIS A 85 -2.44 6.40 14.47
N GLU A 86 -1.75 6.04 15.54
CA GLU A 86 -1.82 4.74 16.23
C GLU A 86 -1.71 3.53 15.28
N PRO A 87 -0.69 3.48 14.40
CA PRO A 87 -0.59 2.42 13.42
C PRO A 87 -0.25 1.07 14.05
N ARG A 88 -0.65 -0.03 13.40
CA ARG A 88 -0.26 -1.38 13.82
C ARG A 88 1.25 -1.63 13.62
N VAL A 89 1.82 -1.07 12.54
CA VAL A 89 3.21 -1.28 12.14
C VAL A 89 3.91 0.07 12.03
N GLY A 90 5.11 0.20 12.61
CA GLY A 90 5.92 1.40 12.51
C GLY A 90 7.37 1.11 12.13
N VAL A 91 7.85 1.69 11.02
CA VAL A 91 9.29 1.73 10.69
C VAL A 91 9.90 2.96 11.35
N ILE A 92 10.64 2.76 12.45
CA ILE A 92 11.15 3.84 13.30
C ILE A 92 12.25 4.63 12.59
N GLY A 93 13.18 3.94 11.94
CA GLY A 93 14.37 4.58 11.40
C GLY A 93 15.41 3.64 10.82
N ASP A 94 16.35 4.27 10.12
CA ASP A 94 17.55 3.65 9.56
C ASP A 94 18.71 3.80 10.55
N ALA A 95 19.25 2.70 11.04
CA ALA A 95 20.35 2.65 12.00
C ALA A 95 21.68 2.34 11.29
N TYR A 96 22.57 3.34 11.24
CA TYR A 96 23.87 3.29 10.56
C TYR A 96 24.99 2.84 11.47
N ASP A 97 24.89 3.13 12.76
CA ASP A 97 25.89 2.78 13.75
C ASP A 97 25.25 2.43 15.12
N PRO A 98 26.05 1.90 16.07
CA PRO A 98 25.55 1.49 17.38
C PRO A 98 24.79 2.58 18.17
N ASP A 99 25.15 3.85 18.03
CA ASP A 99 24.53 4.92 18.83
C ASP A 99 23.08 5.15 18.37
N ASP A 100 22.79 4.99 17.07
CA ASP A 100 21.43 5.03 16.52
C ASP A 100 20.51 3.95 17.14
N VAL A 101 21.08 2.79 17.51
CA VAL A 101 20.30 1.66 18.05
C VAL A 101 19.70 2.03 19.40
N ASP A 102 20.48 2.64 20.28
CA ASP A 102 20.01 3.01 21.62
C ASP A 102 18.82 3.99 21.53
N ASP A 103 18.91 5.00 20.67
CA ASP A 103 17.84 5.99 20.46
C ASP A 103 16.57 5.36 19.86
N TYR A 104 16.70 4.54 18.81
CA TYR A 104 15.55 3.89 18.19
C TYR A 104 14.91 2.82 19.07
N VAL A 105 15.71 2.06 19.83
CA VAL A 105 15.18 1.10 20.80
C VAL A 105 14.45 1.84 21.91
N ALA A 106 15.00 2.95 22.43
CA ALA A 106 14.31 3.76 23.43
C ALA A 106 12.95 4.27 22.92
N ALA A 107 12.90 4.81 21.70
CA ALA A 107 11.64 5.22 21.06
C ALA A 107 10.68 4.04 20.86
N ALA A 108 11.20 2.87 20.47
CA ALA A 108 10.40 1.66 20.33
C ALA A 108 9.74 1.27 21.65
N ARG A 109 10.50 1.33 22.76
CA ARG A 109 9.99 1.01 24.09
C ARG A 109 8.98 2.03 24.60
N GLU A 110 9.17 3.30 24.28
CA GLU A 110 8.19 4.35 24.59
C GLU A 110 6.84 4.08 23.92
N ILE A 111 6.86 3.78 22.61
CA ILE A 111 5.65 3.43 21.86
C ILE A 111 5.01 2.17 22.44
N GLN A 112 5.79 1.11 22.67
CA GLN A 112 5.29 -0.17 23.21
C GLN A 112 4.72 -0.06 24.62
N ALA A 113 5.14 0.93 25.42
CA ALA A 113 4.55 1.17 26.73
C ALA A 113 3.06 1.57 26.63
N SER A 114 2.65 2.20 25.52
CA SER A 114 1.27 2.59 25.25
C SER A 114 0.55 1.61 24.31
N TYR A 115 1.29 1.07 23.33
CA TYR A 115 0.80 0.15 22.30
C TYR A 115 1.63 -1.14 22.31
N PRO A 116 1.42 -2.05 23.28
CA PRO A 116 2.25 -3.24 23.45
C PRO A 116 2.19 -4.22 22.26
N ASP A 117 1.11 -4.16 21.47
CA ASP A 117 0.90 -4.99 20.29
C ASP A 117 1.43 -4.34 19.00
N ALA A 118 2.02 -3.14 19.08
CA ALA A 118 2.60 -2.47 17.92
C ALA A 118 3.84 -3.22 17.42
N GLU A 119 3.90 -3.46 16.11
CA GLU A 119 5.06 -4.04 15.47
C GLU A 119 6.01 -2.95 15.00
N LEU A 120 7.17 -2.86 15.67
CA LEU A 120 8.15 -1.81 15.41
C LEU A 120 9.36 -2.39 14.68
N VAL A 121 9.75 -1.70 13.61
CA VAL A 121 10.80 -2.07 12.68
C VAL A 121 11.94 -1.08 12.80
N ILE A 122 13.16 -1.59 13.03
CA ILE A 122 14.40 -0.81 12.92
C ILE A 122 15.19 -1.35 11.73
N VAL A 123 15.66 -0.46 10.86
CA VAL A 123 16.31 -0.83 9.59
C VAL A 123 17.84 -0.75 9.76
N PRO A 124 18.54 -1.88 10.00
CA PRO A 124 19.99 -1.87 10.07
C PRO A 124 20.61 -1.46 8.72
N LYS A 125 21.70 -0.70 8.77
CA LYS A 125 22.50 -0.29 7.61
C LYS A 125 23.97 -0.71 7.72
N CYS A 126 24.33 -1.45 8.75
CA CYS A 126 25.61 -2.17 8.85
C CYS A 126 25.40 -3.48 9.60
N ARG A 127 26.40 -4.38 9.55
CA ARG A 127 26.26 -5.73 10.09
C ARG A 127 26.23 -5.72 11.60
N GLU A 128 27.04 -4.86 12.20
CA GLU A 128 27.19 -4.69 13.65
C GLU A 128 25.84 -4.32 14.30
N VAL A 129 25.06 -3.46 13.64
CA VAL A 129 23.74 -3.03 14.13
C VAL A 129 22.71 -4.16 14.16
N ILE A 130 22.81 -5.17 13.27
CA ILE A 130 21.88 -6.31 13.25
C ILE A 130 21.88 -7.05 14.61
N GLU A 131 23.07 -7.29 15.16
CA GLU A 131 23.24 -8.02 16.42
C GLU A 131 22.86 -7.18 17.65
N MET A 132 22.88 -5.85 17.54
CA MET A 132 22.58 -4.93 18.64
C MET A 132 21.09 -4.67 18.81
N ILE A 133 20.30 -4.74 17.74
CA ILE A 133 18.85 -4.59 17.81
C ILE A 133 18.26 -5.81 18.56
N PRO A 134 17.47 -5.61 19.64
CA PRO A 134 16.84 -6.69 20.40
C PRO A 134 16.02 -7.66 19.55
N ASP A 135 16.02 -8.95 19.91
CA ASP A 135 15.36 -10.01 19.14
C ASP A 135 13.83 -9.86 19.04
N ASP A 136 13.22 -9.12 19.97
CA ASP A 136 11.78 -8.85 20.00
C ASP A 136 11.36 -7.66 19.13
N ILE A 137 12.33 -6.91 18.58
CA ILE A 137 12.11 -5.85 17.59
C ILE A 137 12.36 -6.42 16.19
N VAL A 138 11.50 -6.04 15.24
CA VAL A 138 11.58 -6.52 13.86
C VAL A 138 12.72 -5.81 13.13
N LEU A 139 13.50 -6.58 12.35
CA LEU A 139 14.54 -6.04 11.50
C LEU A 139 13.98 -5.63 10.13
N GLY A 140 14.28 -4.42 9.68
CA GLY A 140 14.00 -3.95 8.34
C GLY A 140 15.05 -4.44 7.34
N TYR A 141 14.71 -5.37 6.46
CA TYR A 141 15.57 -5.80 5.36
C TYR A 141 15.40 -4.84 4.17
N SER A 142 16.30 -3.86 4.06
CA SER A 142 16.33 -2.91 2.93
C SER A 142 16.59 -3.62 1.60
N ARG A 143 15.56 -3.69 0.73
CA ARG A 143 15.65 -4.33 -0.60
C ARG A 143 15.33 -3.40 -1.76
N GLY A 144 14.61 -2.32 -1.48
CA GLY A 144 14.08 -1.35 -2.43
C GLY A 144 14.96 -0.13 -2.67
N TYR A 145 14.32 1.04 -2.74
CA TYR A 145 15.00 2.31 -2.93
C TYR A 145 15.54 2.80 -1.58
N ALA A 146 16.85 2.69 -1.39
CA ALA A 146 17.55 3.14 -0.20
C ALA A 146 18.96 3.62 -0.60
N ASP A 147 19.64 4.26 0.34
CA ASP A 147 21.05 4.64 0.25
C ASP A 147 22.00 3.44 0.40
N ARG A 148 21.61 2.44 1.19
CA ARG A 148 22.31 1.15 1.38
C ARG A 148 21.32 0.00 1.50
N LEU A 149 21.63 -1.11 0.83
CA LEU A 149 20.81 -2.33 0.77
C LEU A 149 21.38 -3.42 1.69
N ALA A 150 20.51 -4.24 2.27
CA ALA A 150 20.89 -5.26 3.24
C ALA A 150 21.98 -6.22 2.73
N HIS A 151 21.84 -6.69 1.49
CA HIS A 151 22.79 -7.61 0.84
C HIS A 151 24.17 -6.98 0.51
N GLU A 152 24.36 -5.68 0.71
CA GLU A 152 25.65 -5.01 0.47
C GLU A 152 26.56 -5.07 1.71
N PHE A 153 26.01 -5.40 2.88
CA PHE A 153 26.77 -5.40 4.14
C PHE A 153 26.54 -6.62 5.03
N SER A 154 25.58 -7.48 4.68
CA SER A 154 25.22 -8.65 5.47
C SER A 154 25.05 -9.89 4.58
N GLU A 155 25.14 -11.05 5.21
CA GLU A 155 24.88 -12.35 4.61
C GLU A 155 23.52 -12.89 5.11
N PRO A 156 22.86 -13.80 4.36
CA PRO A 156 21.58 -14.38 4.79
C PRO A 156 21.58 -14.93 6.22
N THR A 157 22.71 -15.48 6.68
CA THR A 157 22.88 -16.02 8.04
C THR A 157 22.69 -14.99 9.14
N ASP A 158 22.97 -13.72 8.88
CA ASP A 158 22.86 -12.65 9.88
C ASP A 158 21.38 -12.36 10.25
N TRP A 159 20.43 -12.77 9.40
CA TRP A 159 19.00 -12.50 9.56
C TRP A 159 18.21 -13.72 10.04
N ARG A 160 18.84 -14.89 10.09
CA ARG A 160 18.16 -16.15 10.41
C ARG A 160 17.76 -16.19 11.89
N GLY A 161 16.59 -16.77 12.16
CA GLY A 161 16.00 -16.78 13.51
C GLY A 161 15.49 -15.42 14.00
N ARG A 162 15.58 -14.36 13.17
CA ARG A 162 15.04 -13.03 13.47
C ARG A 162 13.69 -12.83 12.78
N ARG A 163 12.90 -11.91 13.32
CA ARG A 163 11.69 -11.37 12.68
C ARG A 163 12.10 -10.29 11.69
N VAL A 164 11.62 -10.38 10.45
CA VAL A 164 12.11 -9.55 9.34
C VAL A 164 10.95 -8.98 8.53
N HIS A 165 10.95 -7.66 8.36
CA HIS A 165 10.12 -6.96 7.38
C HIS A 165 10.96 -6.62 6.15
N ILE A 166 10.54 -6.98 4.93
CA ILE A 166 11.30 -6.68 3.71
C ILE A 166 10.83 -5.36 3.10
N LEU A 167 11.70 -4.36 3.16
CA LEU A 167 11.41 -2.98 2.76
C LEU A 167 11.64 -2.76 1.26
N GLY A 168 10.53 -2.54 0.54
CA GLY A 168 10.52 -2.24 -0.88
C GLY A 168 11.16 -3.31 -1.78
N GLY A 169 11.40 -2.93 -3.04
CA GLY A 169 11.84 -3.85 -4.09
C GLY A 169 10.66 -4.57 -4.74
N SER A 170 10.81 -4.95 -6.01
CA SER A 170 9.70 -5.60 -6.73
C SER A 170 9.40 -6.99 -6.17
N PRO A 171 8.18 -7.52 -6.32
CA PRO A 171 7.77 -8.79 -5.72
C PRO A 171 8.70 -9.97 -6.04
N PRO A 172 9.23 -10.14 -7.28
CA PRO A 172 10.20 -11.20 -7.55
C PRO A 172 11.53 -11.04 -6.80
N LYS A 173 11.97 -9.78 -6.57
CA LYS A 173 13.20 -9.48 -5.81
C LYS A 173 13.01 -9.75 -4.31
N GLN A 174 11.81 -9.47 -3.79
CA GLN A 174 11.43 -9.80 -2.42
C GLN A 174 11.30 -11.31 -2.24
N LEU A 175 10.68 -12.02 -3.19
CA LEU A 175 10.57 -13.47 -3.16
C LEU A 175 11.94 -14.17 -3.12
N ASP A 176 12.93 -13.69 -3.88
CA ASP A 176 14.30 -14.19 -3.82
C ASP A 176 14.90 -14.04 -2.41
N VAL A 177 14.69 -12.89 -1.76
CA VAL A 177 15.10 -12.68 -0.36
C VAL A 177 14.38 -13.65 0.58
N ILE A 178 13.04 -13.75 0.50
CA ILE A 178 12.25 -14.68 1.30
C ILE A 178 12.81 -16.10 1.18
N GLN A 179 13.08 -16.56 -0.05
CA GLN A 179 13.66 -17.87 -0.30
C GLN A 179 15.05 -18.03 0.32
N GLN A 180 15.93 -17.02 0.22
CA GLN A 180 17.26 -17.07 0.81
C GLN A 180 17.22 -17.13 2.34
N LEU A 181 16.33 -16.37 2.97
CA LEU A 181 16.25 -16.25 4.42
C LEU A 181 15.49 -17.42 5.08
N THR A 182 14.62 -18.11 4.34
CA THR A 182 13.76 -19.17 4.90
C THR A 182 14.13 -20.58 4.45
N ARG A 183 14.88 -20.77 3.35
CA ARG A 183 15.25 -22.11 2.88
C ARG A 183 16.05 -22.89 3.93
N PRO A 184 16.03 -24.25 3.89
CA PRO A 184 16.88 -25.07 4.74
C PRO A 184 18.37 -24.78 4.49
N THR A 185 19.19 -24.90 5.53
CA THR A 185 20.65 -24.78 5.44
C THR A 185 21.33 -26.09 5.85
N LEU A 186 22.61 -26.25 5.52
CA LEU A 186 23.40 -27.41 5.94
C LEU A 186 23.72 -27.40 7.45
N THR A 187 23.64 -26.22 8.06
CA THR A 187 23.88 -25.95 9.48
C THR A 187 22.63 -26.08 10.33
N ASP A 188 21.47 -26.34 9.71
CA ASP A 188 20.16 -26.42 10.37
C ASP A 188 19.79 -25.13 11.14
N ASP A 189 20.28 -23.99 10.65
CA ASP A 189 19.93 -22.69 11.20
C ASP A 189 18.42 -22.45 11.02
N PRO A 190 17.71 -21.88 12.01
CA PRO A 190 16.27 -21.61 11.89
C PRO A 190 16.01 -20.63 10.72
N PRO A 191 14.87 -20.75 10.01
CA PRO A 191 14.49 -19.73 9.03
C PRO A 191 14.32 -18.36 9.70
N ALA A 192 14.51 -17.27 8.95
CA ALA A 192 14.00 -15.97 9.38
C ALA A 192 12.47 -15.98 9.34
N ASP A 193 11.83 -15.32 10.30
CA ASP A 193 10.38 -15.15 10.36
C ASP A 193 9.99 -13.89 9.57
N ILE A 194 9.42 -14.05 8.37
CA ILE A 194 9.06 -12.94 7.49
C ILE A 194 7.70 -12.39 7.90
N VAL A 195 7.70 -11.32 8.70
CA VAL A 195 6.47 -10.75 9.28
C VAL A 195 5.71 -9.84 8.30
N GLY A 196 6.42 -9.18 7.38
CA GLY A 196 5.79 -8.22 6.47
C GLY A 196 6.62 -7.86 5.25
N VAL A 197 5.94 -7.38 4.21
CA VAL A 197 6.55 -6.82 3.00
C VAL A 197 5.76 -5.59 2.54
N ASP A 198 6.44 -4.62 1.94
CA ASP A 198 5.82 -3.45 1.33
C ASP A 198 6.38 -3.16 -0.07
N TRP A 199 5.56 -2.62 -0.98
CA TRP A 199 6.07 -2.11 -2.26
C TRP A 199 5.10 -1.13 -2.96
N ASN A 200 5.56 0.11 -3.17
CA ASN A 200 4.74 1.19 -3.73
C ASN A 200 4.92 1.42 -5.25
N GLY A 201 5.66 0.54 -5.95
CA GLY A 201 6.05 0.74 -7.35
C GLY A 201 4.88 0.76 -8.35
N LEU A 202 3.70 0.26 -7.96
CA LEU A 202 2.53 0.11 -8.83
C LEU A 202 2.05 1.43 -9.45
N HIS A 203 2.00 2.50 -8.66
CA HIS A 203 1.53 3.80 -9.14
C HIS A 203 2.45 4.36 -10.23
N ARG A 204 3.76 4.13 -10.15
CA ARG A 204 4.72 4.63 -11.15
C ARG A 204 4.52 3.95 -12.50
N GLY A 205 4.35 2.62 -12.53
CA GLY A 205 4.05 1.90 -13.79
C GLY A 205 2.71 2.35 -14.39
N ALA A 206 1.70 2.52 -13.54
CA ALA A 206 0.37 2.97 -13.97
C ALA A 206 0.38 4.36 -14.63
N GLN A 207 1.29 5.27 -14.25
CA GLN A 207 1.49 6.56 -14.93
C GLN A 207 1.93 6.42 -16.39
N PHE A 208 2.52 5.28 -16.75
CA PHE A 208 2.95 4.96 -18.11
C PHE A 208 1.98 4.01 -18.82
N GLY A 209 0.78 3.77 -18.28
CA GLY A 209 -0.19 2.82 -18.82
C GLY A 209 0.17 1.35 -18.59
N GLU A 210 1.19 1.07 -17.76
CA GLU A 210 1.65 -0.28 -17.47
C GLU A 210 1.03 -0.80 -16.17
N PHE A 211 0.68 -2.09 -16.14
CA PHE A 211 0.30 -2.77 -14.89
C PHE A 211 1.29 -3.89 -14.58
N TRP A 212 1.37 -4.21 -13.29
CA TRP A 212 2.29 -5.23 -12.82
C TRP A 212 1.69 -6.63 -12.97
N THR A 213 2.52 -7.59 -13.41
CA THR A 213 2.22 -9.03 -13.43
C THR A 213 3.42 -9.82 -12.90
N ALA A 214 3.21 -11.11 -12.59
CA ALA A 214 4.29 -12.02 -12.20
C ALA A 214 5.39 -12.17 -13.28
N ALA A 215 5.05 -11.94 -14.57
CA ALA A 215 6.00 -11.98 -15.68
C ALA A 215 6.74 -10.64 -15.90
N GLY A 216 6.39 -9.59 -15.15
CA GLY A 216 6.92 -8.25 -15.31
C GLY A 216 5.84 -7.22 -15.60
N TRP A 217 6.27 -6.04 -16.05
CA TRP A 217 5.36 -4.97 -16.49
C TRP A 217 4.69 -5.35 -17.81
N ASP A 218 3.37 -5.29 -17.82
CA ASP A 218 2.54 -5.46 -19.02
C ASP A 218 2.13 -4.06 -19.51
N ASP A 219 2.42 -3.79 -20.78
CA ASP A 219 2.20 -2.50 -21.43
C ASP A 219 0.94 -2.46 -22.31
N SER A 220 0.14 -3.54 -22.36
CA SER A 220 -1.12 -3.59 -23.13
C SER A 220 -2.15 -2.56 -22.68
N GLY A 221 -2.00 -2.00 -21.48
CA GLY A 221 -2.79 -0.88 -20.99
C GLY A 221 -2.51 0.46 -21.70
N ARG A 222 -1.40 0.57 -22.45
CA ARG A 222 -1.04 1.76 -23.24
C ARG A 222 -1.92 1.94 -24.49
N ASP A 223 -2.37 0.83 -25.07
CA ASP A 223 -3.17 0.81 -26.30
C ASP A 223 -4.69 0.76 -26.04
N ALA A 224 -5.09 0.80 -24.76
CA ALA A 224 -6.48 0.78 -24.37
C ALA A 224 -6.96 2.20 -24.03
N ASP A 225 -7.74 2.81 -24.93
CA ASP A 225 -8.29 4.19 -24.87
C ASP A 225 -9.10 4.55 -23.59
N HIS A 226 -9.19 3.66 -22.60
CA HIS A 226 -10.11 3.74 -21.45
C HIS A 226 -9.53 3.30 -20.09
N VAL A 227 -8.23 2.99 -19.99
CA VAL A 227 -7.60 2.54 -18.71
C VAL A 227 -6.99 3.73 -17.98
N THR A 228 -7.60 4.13 -16.85
CA THR A 228 -7.05 5.22 -16.01
C THR A 228 -5.99 4.69 -15.04
N VAL A 229 -5.04 5.54 -14.63
CA VAL A 229 -4.02 5.23 -13.61
C VAL A 229 -4.59 4.47 -12.40
N ARG A 230 -5.72 4.94 -11.83
CA ARG A 230 -6.41 4.24 -10.72
C ARG A 230 -6.82 2.81 -11.05
N LYS A 231 -7.41 2.56 -12.23
CA LYS A 231 -7.80 1.21 -12.66
C LYS A 231 -6.57 0.32 -12.85
N THR A 232 -5.50 0.86 -13.41
CA THR A 232 -4.22 0.17 -13.62
C THR A 232 -3.56 -0.22 -12.29
N VAL A 233 -3.54 0.69 -11.31
CA VAL A 233 -3.05 0.39 -9.95
C VAL A 233 -3.90 -0.67 -9.29
N ARG A 234 -5.23 -0.54 -9.31
CA ARG A 234 -6.15 -1.53 -8.73
C ARG A 234 -5.98 -2.92 -9.36
N HIS A 235 -5.82 -2.98 -10.67
CA HIS A 235 -5.53 -4.23 -11.37
C HIS A 235 -4.20 -4.84 -10.91
N SER A 236 -3.16 -4.01 -10.82
CA SER A 236 -1.84 -4.44 -10.36
C SER A 236 -1.85 -4.94 -8.91
N LEU A 237 -2.62 -4.30 -8.02
CA LEU A 237 -2.81 -4.74 -6.63
C LEU A 237 -3.45 -6.13 -6.57
N GLY A 238 -4.44 -6.40 -7.42
CA GLY A 238 -5.05 -7.73 -7.54
C GLY A 238 -4.03 -8.79 -8.00
N ARG A 239 -3.23 -8.47 -9.02
CA ARG A 239 -2.15 -9.34 -9.51
C ARG A 239 -1.08 -9.58 -8.45
N LEU A 240 -0.75 -8.56 -7.67
CA LEU A 240 0.20 -8.65 -6.56
C LEU A 240 -0.30 -9.59 -5.46
N ARG A 241 -1.58 -9.49 -5.10
CA ARG A 241 -2.21 -10.44 -4.17
C ARG A 241 -2.16 -11.87 -4.70
N GLU A 242 -2.56 -12.09 -5.96
CA GLU A 242 -2.52 -13.42 -6.60
C GLU A 242 -1.11 -14.01 -6.56
N PHE A 243 -0.08 -13.20 -6.84
CA PHE A 243 1.32 -13.61 -6.78
C PHE A 243 1.71 -14.08 -5.37
N TRP A 244 1.43 -13.28 -4.34
CA TRP A 244 1.78 -13.64 -2.97
C TRP A 244 1.01 -14.87 -2.46
N GLN A 245 -0.27 -14.99 -2.81
CA GLN A 245 -1.06 -16.18 -2.49
C GLN A 245 -0.49 -17.44 -3.17
N GLY A 246 -0.10 -17.33 -4.44
CA GLY A 246 0.51 -18.43 -5.19
C GLY A 246 1.86 -18.90 -4.63
N HIS A 247 2.53 -18.06 -3.84
CA HIS A 247 3.80 -18.36 -3.18
C HIS A 247 3.68 -18.67 -1.69
N GLY A 248 2.46 -18.70 -1.13
CA GLY A 248 2.24 -18.95 0.30
C GLY A 248 2.73 -17.83 1.22
N VAL A 249 2.93 -16.63 0.70
CA VAL A 249 3.44 -15.46 1.44
C VAL A 249 2.29 -14.61 1.98
N TRP A 250 1.15 -14.59 1.29
CA TRP A 250 0.01 -13.76 1.67
C TRP A 250 -0.57 -14.15 3.05
N PRO A 251 -0.98 -13.19 3.89
CA PRO A 251 -1.51 -13.46 5.23
C PRO A 251 -2.78 -14.31 5.22
N ASP A 252 -2.95 -15.14 6.26
CA ASP A 252 -4.14 -15.97 6.46
C ASP A 252 -5.40 -15.14 6.77
N SER A 253 -5.23 -14.01 7.44
CA SER A 253 -6.29 -13.06 7.75
C SER A 253 -5.91 -11.67 7.27
N THR A 254 -6.88 -10.92 6.73
CA THR A 254 -6.65 -9.53 6.30
C THR A 254 -7.58 -8.58 7.05
N PRO A 255 -7.27 -7.27 7.12
CA PRO A 255 -8.14 -6.29 7.78
C PRO A 255 -9.60 -6.28 7.29
N GLN A 256 -9.90 -6.89 6.13
CA GLN A 256 -11.23 -6.97 5.53
C GLN A 256 -11.94 -8.33 5.63
N ASP A 257 -11.53 -9.23 6.52
CA ASP A 257 -12.36 -10.41 6.85
C ASP A 257 -13.69 -10.05 7.56
N VAL A 258 -13.93 -8.75 7.81
CA VAL A 258 -15.23 -8.18 8.17
C VAL A 258 -15.77 -7.40 6.97
N GLY A 259 -16.75 -7.98 6.28
CA GLY A 259 -17.25 -7.52 4.98
C GLY A 259 -17.66 -6.03 4.92
N LEU A 260 -16.97 -5.28 4.08
CA LEU A 260 -17.39 -3.96 3.59
C LEU A 260 -17.58 -4.04 2.07
N ASP A 261 -18.81 -4.27 1.64
CA ASP A 261 -19.20 -4.07 0.25
C ASP A 261 -19.45 -2.58 0.02
N VAL A 262 -18.55 -1.91 -0.70
CA VAL A 262 -18.72 -0.52 -1.11
C VAL A 262 -18.45 -0.43 -2.61
N GLY A 263 -19.53 -0.53 -3.38
CA GLY A 263 -19.62 -0.08 -4.77
C GLY A 263 -19.57 1.45 -4.86
N TYR A 264 -18.97 1.97 -5.93
CA TYR A 264 -19.00 3.40 -6.27
C TYR A 264 -20.15 3.62 -7.26
N GLU A 265 -21.15 4.45 -6.91
CA GLU A 265 -22.39 4.62 -7.70
C GLU A 265 -22.47 5.94 -8.51
N GLY A 266 -21.51 6.86 -8.36
CA GLY A 266 -21.53 8.18 -9.02
C GLY A 266 -22.55 9.17 -8.38
N PRO A 267 -22.61 10.43 -8.85
CA PRO A 267 -23.52 11.44 -8.32
C PRO A 267 -24.99 11.15 -8.68
N SER A 268 -25.89 11.48 -7.75
CA SER A 268 -27.34 11.22 -7.81
C SER A 268 -28.12 12.43 -8.37
N SER A 269 -29.35 12.19 -8.82
CA SER A 269 -30.24 13.24 -9.31
C SER A 269 -30.59 14.32 -8.28
N SER A 270 -30.54 13.98 -7.00
CA SER A 270 -30.77 14.90 -5.88
C SER A 270 -29.63 15.89 -5.68
N ASP A 271 -28.44 15.61 -6.23
CA ASP A 271 -27.27 16.48 -6.10
C ASP A 271 -27.35 17.72 -7.04
N LEU A 272 -28.47 17.89 -7.77
CA LEU A 272 -28.68 18.90 -8.82
C LEU A 272 -29.85 19.86 -8.55
N ASP A 273 -30.17 20.13 -7.29
CA ASP A 273 -31.37 20.90 -6.92
C ASP A 273 -31.38 22.32 -7.54
N GLY A 274 -32.33 22.53 -8.46
CA GLY A 274 -32.48 23.77 -9.24
C GLY A 274 -32.36 23.50 -10.74
N ALA A 275 -33.39 22.87 -11.32
CA ALA A 275 -33.41 22.26 -12.65
C ALA A 275 -33.20 23.22 -13.84
N ALA A 276 -31.99 23.75 -14.00
CA ALA A 276 -31.55 24.51 -15.14
C ALA A 276 -30.16 24.01 -15.56
N CYS A 277 -29.98 23.80 -16.85
CA CYS A 277 -28.73 23.37 -17.45
C CYS A 277 -27.66 24.42 -17.15
N THR A 278 -26.54 24.03 -16.54
CA THR A 278 -25.44 24.96 -16.23
C THR A 278 -24.90 25.65 -17.49
N GLY A 279 -24.95 24.97 -18.64
CA GLY A 279 -24.49 25.53 -19.91
C GLY A 279 -25.46 26.51 -20.60
N CYS A 280 -26.77 26.32 -20.49
CA CYS A 280 -27.74 27.06 -21.33
C CYS A 280 -29.04 27.49 -20.61
N GLY A 281 -29.20 27.19 -19.32
CA GLY A 281 -30.37 27.54 -18.51
C GLY A 281 -31.64 26.74 -18.79
N THR A 282 -31.63 25.81 -19.76
CA THR A 282 -32.80 24.99 -20.09
C THR A 282 -33.06 23.94 -19.02
N ASN A 283 -34.31 23.62 -18.72
CA ASN A 283 -34.63 22.57 -17.76
C ASN A 283 -34.11 21.19 -18.21
N VAL A 284 -33.16 20.64 -17.44
CA VAL A 284 -32.46 19.40 -17.76
C VAL A 284 -33.33 18.14 -17.66
N TRP A 285 -34.46 18.20 -16.97
CA TRP A 285 -35.41 17.08 -16.83
C TRP A 285 -36.38 16.94 -18.00
N ARG A 286 -36.43 17.92 -18.91
CA ARG A 286 -37.29 17.84 -20.11
C ARG A 286 -36.64 17.07 -21.26
N THR A 287 -35.40 16.61 -21.10
CA THR A 287 -34.72 15.81 -22.12
C THR A 287 -35.19 14.34 -22.01
N PRO A 288 -35.39 13.63 -23.14
CA PRO A 288 -35.83 12.22 -23.10
C PRO A 288 -34.87 11.28 -22.38
N ARG A 289 -33.59 11.67 -22.27
CA ARG A 289 -32.52 10.87 -21.69
C ARG A 289 -32.22 11.24 -20.23
N GLY A 290 -32.70 12.37 -19.73
CA GLY A 290 -32.26 12.92 -18.44
C GLY A 290 -30.95 13.73 -18.54
N PRO A 291 -30.45 14.27 -17.42
CA PRO A 291 -29.29 15.14 -17.39
C PRO A 291 -27.97 14.38 -17.57
N PHE A 292 -27.02 15.00 -18.26
CA PHE A 292 -25.60 14.68 -18.10
C PHE A 292 -25.13 15.34 -16.81
N VAL A 293 -24.41 14.62 -15.96
CA VAL A 293 -23.97 15.14 -14.65
C VAL A 293 -22.46 15.08 -14.59
N ALA A 294 -21.79 16.17 -14.22
CA ALA A 294 -20.34 16.20 -14.07
C ALA A 294 -19.93 16.79 -12.71
N GLU A 295 -18.95 16.16 -12.07
CA GLU A 295 -18.26 16.68 -10.89
C GLU A 295 -16.87 17.18 -11.27
N TYR A 296 -16.56 18.42 -10.91
CA TYR A 296 -15.29 19.07 -11.21
C TYR A 296 -14.31 19.02 -10.03
N ASP A 297 -13.03 19.22 -10.32
CA ASP A 297 -11.93 19.36 -9.36
C ASP A 297 -12.15 20.51 -8.35
N THR A 298 -13.03 21.46 -8.67
CA THR A 298 -13.50 22.52 -7.77
C THR A 298 -14.48 22.03 -6.69
N GLY A 299 -15.01 20.81 -6.80
CA GLY A 299 -16.06 20.27 -5.94
C GLY A 299 -17.49 20.62 -6.39
N ASP A 300 -17.64 21.32 -7.53
CA ASP A 300 -18.96 21.67 -8.07
C ASP A 300 -19.58 20.48 -8.83
N VAL A 301 -20.85 20.18 -8.54
CA VAL A 301 -21.66 19.19 -9.27
C VAL A 301 -22.62 19.94 -10.20
N CYS A 302 -22.52 19.68 -11.50
CA CYS A 302 -23.26 20.41 -12.54
C CYS A 302 -24.10 19.48 -13.42
N GLY A 303 -25.30 19.95 -13.81
CA GLY A 303 -26.22 19.23 -14.70
C GLY A 303 -26.35 19.88 -16.07
N TYR A 304 -26.35 19.07 -17.14
CA TYR A 304 -26.42 19.54 -18.53
C TYR A 304 -27.49 18.83 -19.34
N CYS A 305 -28.14 19.56 -20.25
CA CYS A 305 -29.18 19.00 -21.13
C CYS A 305 -28.62 18.24 -22.34
N SER A 306 -27.33 18.39 -22.64
CA SER A 306 -26.66 17.71 -23.75
C SER A 306 -25.16 17.63 -23.50
N TYR A 307 -24.51 16.69 -24.19
CA TYR A 307 -23.05 16.58 -24.22
C TYR A 307 -22.37 17.88 -24.66
N ASP A 308 -22.91 18.56 -25.68
CA ASP A 308 -22.35 19.82 -26.17
C ASP A 308 -22.38 20.93 -25.12
N CYS A 309 -23.43 20.99 -24.29
CA CYS A 309 -23.52 21.95 -23.19
C CYS A 309 -22.48 21.66 -22.12
N TYR A 310 -22.28 20.38 -21.77
CA TYR A 310 -21.23 19.93 -20.87
C TYR A 310 -19.84 20.31 -21.39
N PHE A 311 -19.51 19.91 -22.63
CA PHE A 311 -18.19 20.10 -23.23
C PHE A 311 -17.85 21.59 -23.40
N SER A 312 -18.82 22.39 -23.86
CA SER A 312 -18.65 23.83 -24.02
C SER A 312 -18.47 24.55 -22.69
N HIS A 313 -19.22 24.17 -21.65
CA HIS A 313 -19.10 24.77 -20.33
C HIS A 313 -17.76 24.45 -19.68
N ARG A 314 -17.34 23.18 -19.73
CA ARG A 314 -16.03 22.72 -19.25
C ARG A 314 -14.90 23.51 -19.90
N HIS A 315 -14.88 23.56 -21.24
CA HIS A 315 -13.80 24.19 -21.98
C HIS A 315 -13.74 25.71 -21.81
N ARG A 316 -14.90 26.39 -21.76
CA ARG A 316 -14.96 27.84 -21.55
C ARG A 316 -14.41 28.26 -20.18
N ASN A 317 -14.60 27.44 -19.16
CA ASN A 317 -14.26 27.77 -17.78
C ASN A 317 -12.96 27.08 -17.30
N ASN A 318 -12.23 26.39 -18.20
CA ASN A 318 -11.03 25.62 -17.85
C ASN A 318 -11.23 24.69 -16.64
N LEU A 319 -12.37 24.00 -16.59
CA LEU A 319 -12.68 23.08 -15.50
C LEU A 319 -12.12 21.69 -15.80
N GLU A 320 -11.51 21.06 -14.81
CA GLU A 320 -11.03 19.68 -14.88
C GLU A 320 -11.98 18.76 -14.12
N GLU A 321 -12.32 17.60 -14.69
CA GLU A 321 -13.20 16.64 -14.02
C GLU A 321 -12.42 15.89 -12.94
N ILE A 322 -13.01 15.71 -11.75
CA ILE A 322 -12.32 15.17 -10.55
C ILE A 322 -11.67 13.79 -10.77
N ALA A 323 -12.17 13.03 -11.74
CA ALA A 323 -11.67 11.75 -12.22
C ALA A 323 -11.79 11.60 -13.76
N GLY A 324 -11.69 12.69 -14.53
CA GLY A 324 -11.89 12.68 -15.98
C GLY A 324 -13.33 12.30 -16.37
N GLU A 325 -13.52 11.63 -17.51
CA GLU A 325 -14.85 11.18 -18.02
C GLU A 325 -15.64 10.27 -17.04
N LYS A 326 -14.98 9.73 -16.00
CA LYS A 326 -15.62 8.86 -14.99
C LYS A 326 -16.38 9.62 -13.91
N SER A 327 -16.14 10.92 -13.82
CA SER A 327 -16.91 11.86 -13.00
C SER A 327 -18.14 12.38 -13.73
N VAL A 328 -18.37 11.87 -14.95
CA VAL A 328 -19.44 12.29 -15.83
C VAL A 328 -20.43 11.15 -15.97
N TYR A 329 -21.60 11.31 -15.38
CA TYR A 329 -22.72 10.41 -15.63
C TYR A 329 -23.32 10.74 -17.00
N PHE A 330 -23.27 9.75 -17.89
CA PHE A 330 -23.95 9.79 -19.17
C PHE A 330 -25.28 9.07 -19.04
N PRO A 331 -26.40 9.76 -19.33
CA PRO A 331 -27.69 9.09 -19.31
C PRO A 331 -27.72 7.95 -20.36
N PRO A 332 -28.36 6.80 -20.05
CA PRO A 332 -28.45 5.66 -20.96
C PRO A 332 -29.01 6.03 -22.33
N ALA A 333 -28.57 5.32 -23.37
CA ALA A 333 -28.90 5.58 -24.77
C ALA A 333 -30.39 5.42 -25.10
#